data_AF-A0A9E2PP08-F1
#
_entry.id   AF-A0A9E2PP08-F1
#
_cell.length_a   1.000
_cell.length_b   1.000
_cell.length_c   1.000
_cell.angle_alpha   90.00
_cell.angle_beta   90.00
_cell.angle_gamma   90.00
#
_symmetry.space_group_name_H-M   'P 1'
#
loop_
_entity.id
_entity.type
_entity.pdbx_description
1 polymer ?
#
loop_
_entity_poly.entity_id
_entity_poly.type
_entity_poly.pdbx_seq_one_letter_code
_entity_poly.pdbx_strand_id
1 'polypeptide(L)'
;MSVFKITLIGDAHLGKKGGYDAGNLEIPDADLIIGMGDLVEAGHEEEYATALRWAKSLKKPFTLVKGNHDNGRWNHYARQICMPEISKKLAEHSPPDNMGITIWKPMIWEEYHATVLNLPRKTLWHQLPVDVQNQIIILKDLTPSYYTFEAGNMIFICLDTSDWLLGRKQMEWLLAQVKAADKPVVLVGHFHFLPVDIIFDNCQIHERDFLRKLLIDNKKIIAYLHGHAHKDRWWKYGHADIVAPRARACRTVTFKDGKVVGSELDGKADAPIPFLPRYLCARCTHPGDVCYLNDTQFTNPWNDPGTPCLTWLKPDSGKEIELDWSMRLPSDISNIPHSLTFQIRSLGNIRLEVSAPGLKNTVKKEISPSPEGISVDIGIGPLTAGYIEAKLYSTEGWGYVAMAVPLNHPTGLEL
;
A
#
# COMPACT_ATOMS: atom_id res chain seq x y z
N MET A 1 20.05 -24.75 -15.93
CA MET A 1 19.65 -23.64 -15.04
C MET A 1 18.27 -23.97 -14.48
N SER A 2 18.09 -23.90 -13.15
CA SER A 2 16.89 -24.39 -12.48
C SER A 2 15.73 -23.39 -12.58
N VAL A 3 14.56 -23.88 -12.96
CA VAL A 3 13.28 -23.16 -12.81
C VAL A 3 12.89 -23.19 -11.33
N PHE A 4 12.31 -22.10 -10.83
CA PHE A 4 11.76 -22.01 -9.47
C PHE A 4 10.33 -21.50 -9.52
N LYS A 5 9.39 -22.24 -8.95
CA LYS A 5 7.96 -21.90 -8.94
C LYS A 5 7.52 -21.54 -7.54
N ILE A 6 6.78 -20.44 -7.43
CA ILE A 6 6.08 -20.07 -6.20
C ILE A 6 4.58 -20.07 -6.45
N THR A 7 3.79 -20.52 -5.49
CA THR A 7 2.33 -20.35 -5.50
C THR A 7 1.95 -19.28 -4.48
N LEU A 8 1.27 -18.23 -4.96
CA LEU A 8 0.69 -17.17 -4.16
C LEU A 8 -0.74 -17.55 -3.79
N ILE A 9 -1.07 -17.48 -2.51
CA ILE A 9 -2.45 -17.63 -2.01
C ILE A 9 -2.95 -16.24 -1.65
N GLY A 10 -3.98 -15.76 -2.36
CA GLY A 10 -4.57 -14.45 -2.11
C GLY A 10 -5.60 -14.49 -0.98
N ASP A 11 -5.48 -13.55 -0.04
CA ASP A 11 -6.48 -13.14 0.95
C ASP A 11 -7.40 -14.29 1.38
N ALA A 12 -6.83 -15.19 2.20
CA ALA A 12 -7.47 -16.46 2.53
C ALA A 12 -8.66 -16.27 3.47
N HIS A 13 -8.62 -15.24 4.32
CA HIS A 13 -9.69 -14.84 5.24
C HIS A 13 -10.28 -16.03 6.00
N LEU A 14 -9.43 -16.90 6.56
CA LEU A 14 -9.89 -18.14 7.19
C LEU A 14 -10.70 -17.84 8.45
N GLY A 15 -11.90 -18.43 8.55
CA GLY A 15 -12.76 -18.23 9.71
C GLY A 15 -14.14 -18.88 9.60
N LYS A 16 -14.89 -18.91 10.71
CA LYS A 16 -16.25 -19.52 10.77
C LYS A 16 -17.37 -18.53 10.45
N LYS A 17 -17.17 -17.24 10.70
CA LYS A 17 -18.18 -16.18 10.54
C LYS A 17 -17.58 -15.11 9.64
N GLY A 18 -18.10 -14.94 8.43
CA GLY A 18 -17.52 -14.04 7.43
C GLY A 18 -16.33 -14.64 6.67
N GLY A 19 -15.47 -15.39 7.37
CA GLY A 19 -14.32 -16.08 6.78
C GLY A 19 -14.62 -17.36 6.00
N TYR A 20 -13.59 -17.91 5.35
CA TYR A 20 -13.67 -19.03 4.42
C TYR A 20 -13.05 -20.33 4.94
N ASP A 21 -13.48 -21.44 4.33
CA ASP A 21 -12.85 -22.74 4.52
C ASP A 21 -11.73 -22.95 3.49
N ALA A 22 -10.50 -23.05 3.99
CA ALA A 22 -9.31 -23.30 3.21
C ALA A 22 -9.29 -24.68 2.54
N GLY A 23 -10.10 -25.63 3.02
CA GLY A 23 -10.12 -27.02 2.56
C GLY A 23 -10.46 -27.21 1.09
N ASN A 24 -11.05 -26.19 0.46
CA ASN A 24 -11.42 -26.19 -0.96
C ASN A 24 -10.39 -25.53 -1.88
N LEU A 25 -9.30 -24.98 -1.34
CA LEU A 25 -8.24 -24.38 -2.16
C LEU A 25 -7.40 -25.50 -2.80
N GLU A 26 -7.54 -25.67 -4.11
CA GLU A 26 -6.62 -26.47 -4.89
C GLU A 26 -5.31 -25.70 -5.07
N ILE A 27 -4.27 -26.13 -4.37
CA ILE A 27 -2.96 -25.46 -4.39
C ILE A 27 -2.09 -26.12 -5.47
N PRO A 28 -1.73 -25.39 -6.55
CA PRO A 28 -0.86 -25.92 -7.59
C PRO A 28 0.52 -26.31 -7.06
N ASP A 29 1.15 -27.29 -7.71
CA ASP A 29 2.50 -27.72 -7.36
C ASP A 29 3.53 -26.60 -7.58
N ALA A 30 4.34 -26.36 -6.56
CA ALA A 30 5.36 -25.32 -6.53
C ALA A 30 6.53 -25.73 -5.61
N ASP A 31 7.61 -24.97 -5.67
CA ASP A 31 8.76 -25.14 -4.77
C ASP A 31 8.53 -24.45 -3.42
N LEU A 32 7.69 -23.39 -3.41
CA LEU A 32 7.34 -22.59 -2.24
C LEU A 32 5.91 -22.07 -2.36
N ILE A 33 5.21 -21.96 -1.23
CA ILE A 33 3.89 -21.31 -1.14
C ILE A 33 4.04 -20.04 -0.30
N ILE A 34 3.41 -18.94 -0.73
CA ILE A 34 3.39 -17.66 -0.02
C ILE A 34 1.94 -17.19 0.17
N GLY A 35 1.53 -16.98 1.42
CA GLY A 35 0.26 -16.34 1.77
C GLY A 35 0.38 -14.82 1.69
N MET A 36 -0.51 -14.17 0.95
CA MET A 36 -0.40 -12.75 0.60
C MET A 36 -1.05 -11.80 1.61
N GLY A 37 -1.03 -12.14 2.91
CA GLY A 37 -1.74 -11.41 3.96
C GLY A 37 -3.22 -11.79 4.04
N ASP A 38 -3.90 -11.22 5.03
CA ASP A 38 -5.29 -11.51 5.37
C ASP A 38 -5.50 -13.01 5.49
N LEU A 39 -4.67 -13.63 6.33
CA LEU A 39 -4.74 -15.08 6.57
C LEU A 39 -6.07 -15.45 7.23
N VAL A 40 -6.56 -14.57 8.12
CA VAL A 40 -7.78 -14.72 8.90
C VAL A 40 -8.67 -13.50 8.68
N GLU A 41 -9.98 -13.65 8.84
CA GLU A 41 -10.95 -12.59 8.56
C GLU A 41 -11.03 -11.54 9.68
N ALA A 42 -11.06 -11.96 10.94
CA ALA A 42 -11.29 -11.05 12.07
C ALA A 42 -10.15 -11.06 13.10
N GLY A 43 -9.12 -11.87 12.88
CA GLY A 43 -7.98 -11.98 13.79
C GLY A 43 -8.28 -12.77 15.07
N HIS A 44 -9.36 -13.55 15.10
CA HIS A 44 -9.71 -14.32 16.29
C HIS A 44 -8.74 -15.49 16.52
N GLU A 45 -8.61 -15.91 17.77
CA GLU A 45 -7.74 -17.01 18.17
C GLU A 45 -8.12 -18.31 17.43
N GLU A 46 -9.42 -18.59 17.32
CA GLU A 46 -9.94 -19.79 16.66
C GLU A 46 -9.67 -19.79 15.15
N GLU A 47 -9.66 -18.61 14.53
CA GLU A 47 -9.33 -18.42 13.12
C GLU A 47 -7.85 -18.72 12.89
N TYR A 48 -6.97 -18.14 13.71
CA TYR A 48 -5.54 -18.42 13.65
C TYR A 48 -5.21 -19.89 13.94
N ALA A 49 -5.88 -20.51 14.91
CA ALA A 49 -5.74 -21.95 15.17
C ALA A 49 -6.17 -22.80 13.97
N THR A 50 -7.20 -22.36 13.24
CA THR A 50 -7.65 -23.00 11.99
C THR A 50 -6.62 -22.81 10.88
N ALA A 51 -6.13 -21.59 10.71
CA ALA A 51 -5.09 -21.27 9.74
C ALA A 51 -3.80 -22.04 9.99
N LEU A 52 -3.39 -22.21 11.25
CA LEU A 52 -2.23 -23.03 11.63
C LEU A 52 -2.41 -24.51 11.24
N ARG A 53 -3.58 -25.10 11.51
CA ARG A 53 -3.87 -26.49 11.13
C ARG A 53 -3.85 -26.65 9.60
N TRP A 54 -4.49 -25.72 8.89
CA TRP A 54 -4.49 -25.73 7.44
C TRP A 54 -3.07 -25.58 6.86
N ALA A 55 -2.31 -24.59 7.32
CA ALA A 55 -0.94 -24.36 6.87
C ALA A 55 -0.04 -25.58 7.11
N LYS A 56 -0.19 -26.27 8.25
CA LYS A 56 0.55 -27.52 8.55
C LYS A 56 0.13 -28.71 7.67
N SER A 57 -1.02 -28.64 7.01
CA SER A 57 -1.45 -29.67 6.06
C SER A 57 -0.81 -29.51 4.67
N LEU A 58 -0.19 -28.36 4.39
CA LEU A 58 0.47 -28.08 3.12
C LEU A 58 1.72 -28.95 2.95
N LYS A 59 1.88 -29.51 1.74
CA LYS A 59 2.98 -30.43 1.42
C LYS A 59 4.30 -29.73 1.07
N LYS A 60 4.23 -28.42 0.79
CA LYS A 60 5.37 -27.61 0.38
C LYS A 60 5.68 -26.58 1.47
N PRO A 61 6.92 -26.07 1.54
CA PRO A 61 7.25 -24.99 2.44
C PRO A 61 6.29 -23.81 2.26
N PHE A 62 5.83 -23.26 3.38
CA PHE A 62 4.88 -22.17 3.40
C PHE A 62 5.42 -21.01 4.22
N THR A 63 5.18 -19.80 3.73
CA THR A 63 5.43 -18.55 4.45
C THR A 63 4.36 -17.54 4.10
N LEU A 64 4.33 -16.40 4.77
CA LEU A 64 3.27 -15.41 4.60
C LEU A 64 3.72 -14.01 5.05
N VAL A 65 3.04 -13.01 4.49
CA VAL A 65 3.08 -11.63 4.99
C VAL A 65 1.82 -11.35 5.81
N LYS A 66 1.84 -10.25 6.58
CA LYS A 66 0.72 -9.81 7.40
C LYS A 66 -0.21 -8.89 6.58
N GLY A 67 -1.52 -9.13 6.62
CA GLY A 67 -2.53 -8.24 6.04
C GLY A 67 -3.28 -7.40 7.07
N ASN A 68 -4.20 -6.54 6.62
CA ASN A 68 -4.92 -5.64 7.53
C ASN A 68 -5.97 -6.33 8.40
N HIS A 69 -6.44 -7.52 8.01
CA HIS A 69 -7.32 -8.35 8.85
C HIS A 69 -6.53 -9.15 9.89
N ASP A 70 -5.23 -9.27 9.70
CA ASP A 70 -4.34 -9.87 10.69
C ASP A 70 -4.05 -8.91 11.85
N ASN A 71 -4.08 -9.43 13.07
CA ASN A 71 -3.86 -8.62 14.28
C ASN A 71 -2.57 -9.02 15.01
N GLY A 72 -2.45 -8.57 16.26
CA GLY A 72 -1.24 -8.75 17.06
C GLY A 72 -0.88 -10.19 17.41
N ARG A 73 -1.78 -11.14 17.16
CA ARG A 73 -1.49 -12.57 17.27
C ARG A 73 -0.70 -13.10 16.07
N TRP A 74 -0.66 -12.37 14.96
CA TRP A 74 -0.05 -12.83 13.72
C TRP A 74 1.39 -13.31 13.93
N ASN A 75 2.24 -12.57 14.65
CA ASN A 75 3.64 -12.97 14.86
C ASN A 75 3.77 -14.33 15.60
N HIS A 76 2.91 -14.55 16.60
CA HIS A 76 2.87 -15.81 17.35
C HIS A 76 2.54 -17.00 16.44
N TYR A 77 1.55 -16.83 15.56
CA TYR A 77 1.11 -17.87 14.64
C TYR A 77 2.03 -18.04 13.43
N ALA A 78 2.49 -16.94 12.83
CA ALA A 78 3.43 -16.94 11.72
C ALA A 78 4.72 -17.69 12.06
N ARG A 79 5.25 -17.57 13.28
CA ARG A 79 6.40 -18.35 13.75
C ARG A 79 6.18 -19.87 13.77
N GLN A 80 4.94 -20.32 13.94
CA GLN A 80 4.59 -21.74 13.97
C GLN A 80 4.25 -22.29 12.59
N ILE A 81 3.95 -21.38 11.65
CA ILE A 81 3.55 -21.67 10.27
C ILE A 81 4.76 -21.64 9.34
N CYS A 82 5.58 -20.58 9.44
CA CYS A 82 6.70 -20.33 8.55
C CYS A 82 7.83 -21.34 8.68
N MET A 83 8.64 -21.40 7.63
CA MET A 83 9.91 -22.14 7.61
C MET A 83 10.81 -21.77 8.81
N PRO A 84 11.60 -22.72 9.36
CA PRO A 84 12.36 -22.52 10.60
C PRO A 84 13.25 -21.27 10.63
N GLU A 85 13.91 -20.94 9.51
CA GLU A 85 14.77 -19.77 9.37
C GLU A 85 14.00 -18.45 9.44
N ILE A 86 12.76 -18.41 8.94
CA ILE A 86 11.86 -17.26 9.05
C ILE A 86 11.31 -17.17 10.46
N SER A 87 10.92 -18.32 11.04
CA SER A 87 10.46 -18.39 12.44
C SER A 87 11.50 -17.79 13.40
N LYS A 88 12.79 -18.09 13.18
CA LYS A 88 13.89 -17.50 13.96
C LYS A 88 13.96 -15.98 13.81
N LYS A 89 13.88 -15.45 12.58
CA LYS A 89 13.90 -13.99 12.31
C LYS A 89 12.72 -13.27 12.98
N LEU A 90 11.52 -13.83 12.87
CA LEU A 90 10.33 -13.27 13.55
C LEU A 90 10.48 -13.30 15.07
N ALA A 91 11.15 -14.32 15.64
CA ALA A 91 11.41 -14.40 17.07
C ALA A 91 12.43 -13.36 17.57
N GLU A 92 13.34 -12.86 16.72
CA GLU A 92 14.28 -11.78 17.08
C GLU A 92 13.56 -10.45 17.39
N HIS A 93 12.34 -10.27 16.86
CA HIS A 93 11.56 -9.05 17.01
C HIS A 93 10.37 -9.19 17.99
N SER A 94 9.98 -10.43 18.35
CA SER A 94 8.82 -10.73 19.21
C SER A 94 9.20 -11.64 20.39
N PRO A 95 9.36 -11.12 21.63
CA PRO A 95 9.44 -11.99 22.79
C PRO A 95 8.08 -12.70 23.00
N PRO A 96 8.07 -14.02 23.23
CA PRO A 96 6.87 -14.87 23.16
C PRO A 96 5.75 -14.51 24.15
N ASP A 97 6.06 -13.80 25.23
CA ASP A 97 5.17 -13.69 26.39
C ASP A 97 4.61 -12.28 26.62
N ASN A 98 4.86 -11.33 25.71
CA ASN A 98 4.45 -9.94 25.91
C ASN A 98 3.72 -9.40 24.67
N MET A 99 2.51 -9.95 24.41
CA MET A 99 1.54 -9.36 23.48
C MET A 99 1.01 -8.04 24.07
N GLY A 100 1.84 -7.00 24.02
CA GLY A 100 1.45 -5.67 24.46
C GLY A 100 0.38 -5.12 23.54
N ILE A 101 -0.81 -4.86 24.06
CA ILE A 101 -1.79 -4.02 23.37
C ILE A 101 -1.24 -2.61 23.38
N THR A 102 -0.72 -2.15 22.26
CA THR A 102 -0.04 -0.84 22.21
C THR A 102 -0.93 0.27 21.69
N ILE A 103 -1.88 -0.05 20.79
CA ILE A 103 -2.77 0.93 20.17
C ILE A 103 -4.15 0.30 19.96
N TRP A 104 -5.19 1.07 20.32
CA TRP A 104 -6.59 0.76 20.02
C TRP A 104 -6.97 1.52 18.73
N LYS A 105 -7.41 0.79 17.70
CA LYS A 105 -8.02 1.41 16.51
C LYS A 105 -9.35 0.71 16.21
N PRO A 106 -10.46 1.45 16.03
CA PRO A 106 -11.67 0.88 15.45
C PRO A 106 -11.38 0.42 14.02
N MET A 107 -11.97 -0.69 13.59
CA MET A 107 -11.98 -1.07 12.17
C MET A 107 -12.76 -0.01 11.42
N ILE A 108 -12.11 0.67 10.47
CA ILE A 108 -12.71 1.80 9.73
C ILE A 108 -13.79 1.31 8.75
N TRP A 109 -13.79 0.01 8.40
CA TRP A 109 -14.67 -0.57 7.39
C TRP A 109 -15.98 -1.14 7.94
N GLU A 110 -16.05 -1.42 9.23
CA GLU A 110 -17.30 -1.76 9.92
C GLU A 110 -17.67 -0.61 10.85
N GLU A 111 -18.25 0.45 10.29
CA GLU A 111 -19.07 1.37 11.07
C GLU A 111 -20.29 0.61 11.59
N TYR A 112 -20.11 -0.15 12.67
CA TYR A 112 -21.24 -0.58 13.47
C TYR A 112 -21.78 0.65 14.19
N HIS A 113 -23.07 0.90 14.02
CA HIS A 113 -23.80 2.01 14.60
C HIS A 113 -23.36 2.29 16.06
N ALA A 114 -22.61 3.38 16.24
CA ALA A 114 -22.54 4.19 17.45
C ALA A 114 -22.11 3.53 18.77
N THR A 115 -20.90 2.93 18.87
CA THR A 115 -20.27 2.79 20.20
C THR A 115 -18.76 3.08 20.18
N VAL A 116 -18.38 4.35 20.40
CA VAL A 116 -17.00 4.71 20.78
C VAL A 116 -16.82 4.31 22.25
N LEU A 117 -16.11 3.21 22.51
CA LEU A 117 -15.76 2.83 23.88
C LEU A 117 -14.54 3.64 24.35
N ASN A 118 -14.77 4.57 25.29
CA ASN A 118 -13.68 5.27 25.99
C ASN A 118 -13.07 4.34 27.05
N LEU A 119 -12.10 3.52 26.66
CA LEU A 119 -11.36 2.66 27.59
C LEU A 119 -10.18 3.42 28.22
N PRO A 120 -10.00 3.38 29.55
CA PRO A 120 -8.79 3.88 30.19
C PRO A 120 -7.52 3.20 29.63
N ARG A 121 -6.41 3.94 29.50
CA ARG A 121 -5.09 3.39 29.09
C ARG A 121 -4.57 2.22 29.94
N LYS A 122 -5.19 1.95 31.09
CA LYS A 122 -4.81 0.89 32.04
C LYS A 122 -5.70 -0.35 31.98
N THR A 123 -6.71 -0.37 31.11
CA THR A 123 -7.62 -1.51 30.99
C THR A 123 -6.87 -2.72 30.43
N LEU A 124 -6.92 -3.83 31.14
CA LEU A 124 -6.28 -5.09 30.74
C LEU A 124 -7.25 -5.90 29.85
N TRP A 125 -6.71 -6.68 28.91
CA TRP A 125 -7.49 -7.44 27.92
C TRP A 125 -8.63 -8.27 28.52
N HIS A 126 -8.33 -9.06 29.56
CA HIS A 126 -9.28 -9.95 30.23
C HIS A 126 -10.43 -9.21 30.96
N GLN A 127 -10.35 -7.88 31.07
CA GLN A 127 -11.37 -7.05 31.70
C GLN A 127 -12.42 -6.54 30.70
N LEU A 128 -12.20 -6.74 29.39
CA LEU A 128 -13.17 -6.38 28.36
C LEU A 128 -14.23 -7.48 28.21
N PRO A 129 -15.50 -7.16 27.89
CA PRO A 129 -16.50 -8.18 27.54
C PRO A 129 -16.03 -9.01 26.34
N VAL A 130 -16.25 -10.33 26.34
CA VAL A 130 -15.75 -11.25 25.28
C VAL A 130 -16.32 -10.89 23.90
N ASP A 131 -17.59 -10.48 23.85
CA ASP A 131 -18.25 -9.98 22.66
C ASP A 131 -17.62 -8.68 22.15
N VAL A 132 -17.13 -7.81 23.03
CA VAL A 132 -16.37 -6.60 22.67
C VAL A 132 -14.93 -6.93 22.24
N GLN A 133 -14.26 -7.87 22.93
CA GLN A 133 -12.94 -8.41 22.53
C GLN A 133 -12.96 -9.01 21.11
N ASN A 134 -14.12 -9.55 20.71
CA ASN A 134 -14.34 -10.18 19.42
C ASN A 134 -14.91 -9.23 18.35
N GLN A 135 -15.26 -7.98 18.66
CA GLN A 135 -15.95 -7.08 17.71
C GLN A 135 -15.23 -5.75 17.50
N ILE A 136 -14.40 -5.35 18.43
CA ILE A 136 -13.54 -4.20 18.30
C ILE A 136 -12.17 -4.68 18.74
N ILE A 137 -11.11 -4.17 18.11
CA ILE A 137 -9.69 -4.42 18.41
C ILE A 137 -9.04 -5.31 17.33
N ILE A 138 -8.57 -4.67 16.26
CA ILE A 138 -7.31 -5.14 15.68
C ILE A 138 -6.25 -4.79 16.72
N LEU A 139 -5.85 -5.79 17.51
CA LEU A 139 -4.70 -5.69 18.40
C LEU A 139 -3.52 -5.23 17.55
N LYS A 140 -3.01 -4.01 17.75
CA LYS A 140 -1.79 -3.63 17.06
C LYS A 140 -0.60 -4.12 17.87
N ASP A 141 0.01 -5.20 17.39
CA ASP A 141 1.37 -5.56 17.74
C ASP A 141 2.34 -4.65 16.99
N LEU A 142 3.22 -3.96 17.72
CA LEU A 142 4.28 -3.11 17.15
C LEU A 142 5.55 -3.89 16.87
N THR A 143 5.59 -5.19 17.15
CA THR A 143 6.70 -6.02 16.74
C THR A 143 6.82 -5.98 15.22
N PRO A 144 8.02 -5.64 14.71
CA PRO A 144 8.35 -5.80 13.30
C PRO A 144 7.97 -7.18 12.78
N SER A 145 7.08 -7.23 11.78
CA SER A 145 6.68 -8.47 11.12
C SER A 145 7.30 -8.63 9.72
N TYR A 146 8.19 -7.72 9.34
CA TYR A 146 8.99 -7.76 8.11
C TYR A 146 10.27 -8.60 8.30
N TYR A 147 10.69 -9.31 7.26
CA TYR A 147 11.84 -10.21 7.30
C TYR A 147 12.39 -10.49 5.90
N THR A 148 13.54 -11.19 5.84
CA THR A 148 14.13 -11.66 4.57
C THR A 148 14.40 -13.15 4.59
N PHE A 149 14.35 -13.80 3.44
CA PHE A 149 14.81 -15.17 3.25
C PHE A 149 15.34 -15.37 1.83
N GLU A 150 16.03 -16.49 1.59
CA GLU A 150 16.55 -16.84 0.27
C GLU A 150 15.87 -18.09 -0.26
N ALA A 151 15.47 -18.06 -1.53
CA ALA A 151 14.95 -19.22 -2.24
C ALA A 151 15.14 -19.04 -3.75
N GLY A 152 15.36 -20.13 -4.49
CA GLY A 152 15.44 -20.07 -5.95
C GLY A 152 16.54 -19.14 -6.51
N ASN A 153 17.65 -18.97 -5.79
CA ASN A 153 18.72 -17.99 -6.09
C ASN A 153 18.24 -16.52 -6.11
N MET A 154 17.26 -16.20 -5.28
CA MET A 154 16.71 -14.85 -5.09
C MET A 154 16.64 -14.54 -3.59
N ILE A 155 16.65 -13.26 -3.26
CA ILE A 155 16.37 -12.75 -1.93
C ILE A 155 14.92 -12.25 -1.91
N PHE A 156 14.12 -12.81 -1.03
CA PHE A 156 12.77 -12.33 -0.76
C PHE A 156 12.83 -11.37 0.42
N ILE A 157 12.25 -10.18 0.23
CA ILE A 157 12.10 -9.16 1.27
C ILE A 157 10.61 -8.98 1.53
N CYS A 158 10.15 -9.54 2.64
CA CYS A 158 8.77 -9.48 3.10
C CYS A 158 8.57 -8.22 3.94
N LEU A 159 7.65 -7.37 3.51
CA LEU A 159 7.29 -6.10 4.13
C LEU A 159 6.02 -6.27 4.96
N ASP A 160 6.00 -5.63 6.12
CA ASP A 160 4.78 -5.39 6.87
C ASP A 160 4.13 -4.14 6.28
N THR A 161 3.00 -4.35 5.62
CA THR A 161 2.20 -3.27 5.04
C THR A 161 0.79 -3.27 5.62
N SER A 162 0.53 -4.10 6.65
CA SER A 162 -0.80 -4.40 7.18
C SER A 162 -1.57 -3.19 7.68
N ASP A 163 -0.89 -2.10 7.98
CA ASP A 163 -1.49 -0.85 8.43
C ASP A 163 -1.36 0.28 7.41
N TRP A 164 -1.27 -0.07 6.11
CA TRP A 164 -1.08 0.83 4.98
C TRP A 164 0.28 1.58 4.99
N LEU A 165 1.12 1.40 6.00
CA LEU A 165 2.35 2.16 6.21
C LEU A 165 3.57 1.25 6.11
N LEU A 166 4.68 1.78 5.57
CA LEU A 166 6.00 1.22 5.81
C LEU A 166 6.64 1.84 7.04
N GLY A 167 6.54 3.17 7.16
CA GLY A 167 7.25 3.94 8.17
C GLY A 167 8.77 3.98 7.97
N ARG A 168 9.40 4.98 8.59
CA ARG A 168 10.83 5.29 8.38
C ARG A 168 11.77 4.12 8.64
N LYS A 169 11.61 3.42 9.77
CA LYS A 169 12.50 2.31 10.16
C LYS A 169 12.48 1.17 9.15
N GLN A 170 11.30 0.79 8.65
CA GLN A 170 11.17 -0.27 7.66
C GLN A 170 11.71 0.18 6.30
N MET A 171 11.50 1.42 5.90
CA MET A 171 12.08 1.98 4.66
C MET A 171 13.62 2.00 4.70
N GLU A 172 14.21 2.47 5.80
CA GLU A 172 15.67 2.46 6.00
C GLU A 172 16.22 1.02 5.98
N TRP A 173 15.53 0.09 6.65
CA TRP A 173 15.86 -1.33 6.63
C TRP A 173 15.77 -1.92 5.22
N LEU A 174 14.69 -1.66 4.48
CA LEU A 174 14.49 -2.12 3.10
C LEU A 174 15.62 -1.61 2.18
N LEU A 175 15.97 -0.33 2.27
CA LEU A 175 17.09 0.24 1.51
C LEU A 175 18.41 -0.48 1.82
N ALA A 176 18.67 -0.78 3.10
CA ALA A 176 19.85 -1.53 3.50
C ALA A 176 19.87 -2.96 2.93
N GLN A 177 18.73 -3.66 2.97
CA GLN A 177 18.59 -5.01 2.40
C GLN A 177 18.82 -5.00 0.88
N VAL A 178 18.17 -4.09 0.14
CA VAL A 178 18.32 -3.97 -1.32
C VAL A 178 19.75 -3.60 -1.70
N LYS A 179 20.40 -2.72 -0.93
CA LYS A 179 21.80 -2.34 -1.15
C LYS A 179 22.73 -3.53 -0.96
N ALA A 180 22.54 -4.30 0.11
CA ALA A 180 23.36 -5.45 0.47
C ALA A 180 23.14 -6.67 -0.43
N ALA A 181 21.98 -6.78 -1.10
CA ALA A 181 21.64 -7.90 -1.95
C ALA A 181 22.65 -8.13 -3.08
N ASP A 182 23.19 -9.34 -3.16
CA ASP A 182 24.07 -9.84 -4.24
C ASP A 182 23.30 -10.67 -5.27
N LYS A 183 22.03 -10.96 -5.00
CA LYS A 183 21.09 -11.73 -5.83
C LYS A 183 19.90 -10.85 -6.28
N PRO A 184 19.14 -11.31 -7.29
CA PRO A 184 17.85 -10.70 -7.61
C PRO A 184 16.92 -10.67 -6.40
N VAL A 185 16.16 -9.58 -6.27
CA VAL A 185 15.30 -9.27 -5.13
C VAL A 185 13.84 -9.36 -5.54
N VAL A 186 13.06 -10.09 -4.76
CA VAL A 186 11.60 -10.13 -4.84
C VAL A 186 11.05 -9.47 -3.60
N LEU A 187 10.32 -8.37 -3.78
CA LEU A 187 9.59 -7.75 -2.68
C LEU A 187 8.23 -8.43 -2.52
N VAL A 188 7.79 -8.60 -1.28
CA VAL A 188 6.49 -9.20 -0.95
C VAL A 188 5.81 -8.30 0.07
N GLY A 189 4.58 -7.89 -0.17
CA GLY A 189 3.76 -7.14 0.78
C GLY A 189 2.31 -7.57 0.67
N HIS A 190 1.43 -7.08 1.53
CA HIS A 190 0.00 -7.31 1.38
C HIS A 190 -0.63 -6.22 0.51
N PHE A 191 -0.33 -4.96 0.81
CA PHE A 191 -0.90 -3.83 0.09
C PHE A 191 -0.26 -3.54 -1.26
N HIS A 192 -1.05 -3.01 -2.18
CA HIS A 192 -0.55 -2.57 -3.48
C HIS A 192 -0.04 -1.12 -3.42
N PHE A 193 0.96 -0.82 -4.25
CA PHE A 193 1.47 0.55 -4.44
C PHE A 193 1.10 1.13 -5.81
N LEU A 194 0.61 0.30 -6.74
CA LEU A 194 0.04 0.73 -8.02
C LEU A 194 -1.49 0.71 -7.96
N PRO A 195 -2.18 1.56 -8.74
CA PRO A 195 -3.63 1.53 -8.83
C PRO A 195 -4.08 0.28 -9.58
N VAL A 196 -5.05 -0.41 -9.01
CA VAL A 196 -5.71 -1.65 -9.40
C VAL A 196 -7.07 -1.43 -10.10
N ASP A 197 -7.45 -0.19 -10.39
CA ASP A 197 -8.65 0.18 -11.14
C ASP A 197 -9.95 -0.33 -10.48
N ILE A 198 -10.05 -0.17 -9.16
CA ILE A 198 -11.23 -0.44 -8.33
C ILE A 198 -11.21 0.50 -7.11
N ILE A 199 -12.26 0.44 -6.30
CA ILE A 199 -12.41 1.23 -5.07
C ILE A 199 -11.21 1.12 -4.11
N PHE A 200 -10.47 0.00 -4.14
CA PHE A 200 -9.26 -0.20 -3.33
C PHE A 200 -8.07 0.67 -3.76
N ASP A 201 -8.15 1.44 -4.85
CA ASP A 201 -7.12 2.43 -5.21
C ASP A 201 -6.88 3.47 -4.12
N ASN A 202 -7.89 3.74 -3.30
CA ASN A 202 -7.78 4.61 -2.12
C ASN A 202 -7.09 3.94 -0.93
N CYS A 203 -6.86 2.63 -1.00
CA CYS A 203 -6.26 1.81 0.04
C CYS A 203 -4.82 1.43 -0.29
N GLN A 204 -4.12 2.16 -1.15
CA GLN A 204 -2.70 1.92 -1.43
C GLN A 204 -1.81 2.12 -0.21
N ILE A 205 -0.60 1.55 -0.25
CA ILE A 205 0.47 1.92 0.69
C ILE A 205 0.69 3.43 0.63
N HIS A 206 0.76 4.08 1.78
CA HIS A 206 0.98 5.52 1.86
C HIS A 206 2.31 5.92 1.21
N GLU A 207 3.40 5.21 1.51
CA GLU A 207 4.72 5.41 0.91
C GLU A 207 4.87 4.75 -0.48
N ARG A 208 3.78 4.62 -1.24
CA ARG A 208 3.79 4.08 -2.61
C ARG A 208 4.81 4.73 -3.53
N ASP A 209 5.02 6.05 -3.44
CA ASP A 209 5.97 6.76 -4.32
C ASP A 209 7.42 6.40 -4.01
N PHE A 210 7.73 6.13 -2.74
CA PHE A 210 9.02 5.58 -2.35
C PHE A 210 9.23 4.19 -2.97
N LEU A 211 8.23 3.29 -2.90
CA LEU A 211 8.33 1.96 -3.53
C LEU A 211 8.44 2.05 -5.06
N ARG A 212 7.64 2.90 -5.70
CA ARG A 212 7.71 3.17 -7.15
C ARG A 212 9.12 3.57 -7.57
N LYS A 213 9.68 4.57 -6.89
CA LYS A 213 11.05 5.05 -7.15
C LYS A 213 12.08 3.95 -6.90
N LEU A 214 11.97 3.26 -5.77
CA LEU A 214 12.88 2.16 -5.41
C LEU A 214 12.93 1.10 -6.51
N LEU A 215 11.76 0.69 -7.01
CA LEU A 215 11.64 -0.31 -8.07
C LEU A 215 12.23 0.18 -9.40
N ILE A 216 11.97 1.43 -9.80
CA ILE A 216 12.53 2.00 -11.04
C ILE A 216 14.05 2.11 -10.97
N ASP A 217 14.58 2.60 -9.86
CA ASP A 217 16.01 2.90 -9.73
C ASP A 217 16.86 1.65 -9.51
N ASN A 218 16.29 0.56 -8.98
CA ASN A 218 17.03 -0.63 -8.58
C ASN A 218 16.69 -1.84 -9.46
N LYS A 219 17.53 -2.06 -10.49
CA LYS A 219 17.44 -3.22 -11.40
C LYS A 219 17.58 -4.59 -10.74
N LYS A 220 18.05 -4.64 -9.49
CA LYS A 220 18.08 -5.87 -8.68
C LYS A 220 16.67 -6.31 -8.27
N ILE A 221 15.73 -5.38 -8.11
CA ILE A 221 14.35 -5.70 -7.75
C ILE A 221 13.62 -6.13 -9.01
N ILE A 222 13.24 -7.40 -9.07
CA ILE A 222 12.67 -8.02 -10.27
C ILE A 222 11.16 -8.20 -10.18
N ALA A 223 10.60 -8.24 -8.97
CA ALA A 223 9.17 -8.38 -8.76
C ALA A 223 8.69 -7.77 -7.43
N TYR A 224 7.43 -7.38 -7.40
CA TYR A 224 6.66 -7.07 -6.21
C TYR A 224 5.38 -7.92 -6.20
N LEU A 225 5.23 -8.75 -5.17
CA LEU A 225 4.10 -9.66 -4.99
C LEU A 225 3.17 -9.09 -3.92
N HIS A 226 1.86 -9.01 -4.19
CA HIS A 226 0.90 -8.43 -3.25
C HIS A 226 -0.48 -9.09 -3.25
N GLY A 227 -1.30 -8.76 -2.24
CA GLY A 227 -2.71 -9.15 -2.08
C GLY A 227 -3.61 -7.91 -1.99
N HIS A 228 -4.51 -7.89 -1.00
CA HIS A 228 -5.40 -6.80 -0.57
C HIS A 228 -6.51 -6.43 -1.54
N ALA A 229 -6.16 -6.19 -2.81
CA ALA A 229 -7.10 -5.69 -3.82
C ALA A 229 -8.19 -6.71 -4.20
N HIS A 230 -8.06 -7.98 -3.76
CA HIS A 230 -8.92 -9.09 -4.14
C HIS A 230 -9.07 -9.22 -5.67
N LYS A 231 -8.05 -8.79 -6.43
CA LYS A 231 -8.10 -8.67 -7.88
C LYS A 231 -6.81 -9.19 -8.49
N ASP A 232 -6.98 -10.02 -9.51
CA ASP A 232 -5.86 -10.57 -10.26
C ASP A 232 -5.12 -9.48 -11.00
N ARG A 233 -3.80 -9.43 -10.78
CA ARG A 233 -2.91 -8.48 -11.45
C ARG A 233 -1.62 -9.15 -11.88
N TRP A 234 -1.22 -8.83 -13.10
CA TRP A 234 0.15 -8.99 -13.54
C TRP A 234 0.52 -7.82 -14.45
N TRP A 235 1.35 -6.93 -13.92
CA TRP A 235 1.84 -5.78 -14.67
C TRP A 235 3.35 -5.80 -14.87
N LYS A 236 3.79 -5.15 -15.96
CA LYS A 236 5.16 -4.64 -16.06
C LYS A 236 5.23 -3.19 -15.57
N TYR A 237 6.10 -2.93 -14.60
CA TYR A 237 6.41 -1.59 -14.12
C TYR A 237 7.92 -1.35 -14.19
N GLY A 238 8.37 -0.59 -15.19
CA GLY A 238 9.78 -0.52 -15.54
C GLY A 238 10.32 -1.90 -15.93
N HIS A 239 11.36 -2.38 -15.24
CA HIS A 239 11.91 -3.73 -15.43
C HIS A 239 11.27 -4.78 -14.51
N ALA A 240 10.47 -4.39 -13.52
CA ALA A 240 9.93 -5.28 -12.51
C ALA A 240 8.51 -5.77 -12.84
N ASP A 241 8.18 -6.98 -12.38
CA ASP A 241 6.85 -7.57 -12.45
C ASP A 241 6.04 -7.28 -11.18
N ILE A 242 4.84 -6.75 -11.31
CA ILE A 242 3.92 -6.52 -10.19
C ILE A 242 2.82 -7.56 -10.29
N VAL A 243 2.71 -8.44 -9.31
CA VAL A 243 1.87 -9.64 -9.40
C VAL A 243 0.98 -9.79 -8.17
N ALA A 244 -0.30 -10.05 -8.38
CA ALA A 244 -1.25 -10.35 -7.32
C ALA A 244 -2.27 -11.42 -7.73
N PRO A 245 -2.59 -12.36 -6.84
CA PRO A 245 -3.80 -13.17 -6.92
C PRO A 245 -5.01 -12.37 -6.41
N ARG A 246 -6.21 -12.71 -6.89
CA ARG A 246 -7.47 -12.37 -6.20
C ARG A 246 -7.63 -13.15 -4.89
N ALA A 247 -8.57 -12.71 -4.06
CA ALA A 247 -8.94 -13.43 -2.85
C ALA A 247 -9.38 -14.86 -3.17
N ARG A 248 -8.93 -15.81 -2.34
CA ARG A 248 -9.24 -17.24 -2.45
C ARG A 248 -8.82 -17.88 -3.78
N ALA A 249 -7.84 -17.33 -4.46
CA ALA A 249 -7.25 -17.92 -5.65
C ALA A 249 -5.78 -18.28 -5.43
N CYS A 250 -5.33 -19.22 -6.24
CA CYS A 250 -3.91 -19.57 -6.32
C CYS A 250 -3.34 -19.03 -7.62
N ARG A 251 -2.27 -18.24 -7.51
CA ARG A 251 -1.48 -17.81 -8.65
C ARG A 251 -0.07 -18.37 -8.54
N THR A 252 0.33 -19.21 -9.48
CA THR A 252 1.71 -19.66 -9.60
C THR A 252 2.53 -18.66 -10.41
N VAL A 253 3.72 -18.31 -9.92
CA VAL A 253 4.68 -17.45 -10.61
C VAL A 253 5.94 -18.26 -10.83
N THR A 254 6.38 -18.33 -12.09
CA THR A 254 7.56 -19.09 -12.51
C THR A 254 8.73 -18.14 -12.71
N PHE A 255 9.83 -18.45 -12.03
CA PHE A 255 11.10 -17.75 -12.12
C PHE A 255 12.12 -18.60 -12.86
N LYS A 256 12.93 -17.95 -13.67
CA LYS A 256 14.12 -18.54 -14.30
C LYS A 256 15.20 -17.46 -14.42
N ASP A 257 16.41 -17.78 -13.99
CA ASP A 257 17.57 -16.90 -14.05
C ASP A 257 17.32 -15.52 -13.44
N GLY A 258 16.59 -15.49 -12.31
CA GLY A 258 16.29 -14.24 -11.60
C GLY A 258 15.31 -13.34 -12.34
N LYS A 259 14.40 -13.90 -13.14
CA LYS A 259 13.34 -13.15 -13.84
C LYS A 259 12.03 -13.91 -13.77
N VAL A 260 10.92 -13.20 -13.73
CA VAL A 260 9.60 -13.79 -13.96
C VAL A 260 9.49 -14.16 -15.44
N VAL A 261 9.22 -15.44 -15.71
CA VAL A 261 9.08 -15.96 -17.08
C VAL A 261 7.69 -16.53 -17.37
N GLY A 262 6.83 -16.63 -16.37
CA GLY A 262 5.47 -17.11 -16.51
C GLY A 262 4.65 -16.89 -15.25
N SER A 263 3.33 -16.83 -15.41
CA SER A 263 2.37 -16.90 -14.32
C SER A 263 1.18 -17.74 -14.76
N GLU A 264 0.62 -18.51 -13.84
CA GLU A 264 -0.59 -19.29 -14.03
C GLU A 264 -1.58 -18.91 -12.92
N LEU A 265 -2.81 -18.55 -13.28
CA LEU A 265 -3.90 -18.29 -12.34
C LEU A 265 -4.88 -19.46 -12.39
N ASP A 266 -5.12 -20.11 -11.26
CA ASP A 266 -5.99 -21.30 -11.16
C ASP A 266 -5.66 -22.34 -12.26
N GLY A 267 -4.36 -22.59 -12.47
CA GLY A 267 -3.84 -23.53 -13.46
C GLY A 267 -3.90 -23.08 -14.93
N LYS A 268 -4.28 -21.82 -15.20
CA LYS A 268 -4.33 -21.26 -16.56
C LYS A 268 -3.22 -20.23 -16.77
N ALA A 269 -2.49 -20.35 -17.87
CA ALA A 269 -1.46 -19.38 -18.23
C ALA A 269 -2.03 -17.95 -18.33
N ASP A 270 -1.29 -17.00 -17.78
CA ASP A 270 -1.58 -15.56 -17.81
C ASP A 270 -0.43 -14.83 -18.53
N ALA A 271 -0.61 -13.53 -18.81
CA ALA A 271 0.42 -12.70 -19.42
C ALA A 271 0.46 -11.31 -18.77
N PRO A 272 1.65 -10.67 -18.66
CA PRO A 272 1.75 -9.35 -18.08
C PRO A 272 1.15 -8.30 -19.02
N ILE A 273 0.45 -7.34 -18.43
CA ILE A 273 -0.03 -6.16 -19.13
C ILE A 273 0.90 -4.99 -18.80
N PRO A 274 1.33 -4.15 -19.78
CA PRO A 274 2.07 -2.93 -19.45
C PRO A 274 1.28 -2.06 -18.48
N PHE A 275 1.89 -1.64 -17.37
CA PHE A 275 1.25 -0.68 -16.49
C PHE A 275 1.22 0.68 -17.19
N LEU A 276 0.04 1.08 -17.66
CA LEU A 276 -0.23 2.40 -18.21
C LEU A 276 -1.03 3.17 -17.16
N PRO A 277 -0.39 4.06 -16.37
CA PRO A 277 -1.13 4.86 -15.41
C PRO A 277 -2.15 5.71 -16.16
N ARG A 278 -3.45 5.47 -15.92
CA ARG A 278 -4.51 6.39 -16.34
C ARG A 278 -4.48 7.69 -15.53
N TYR A 279 -3.90 7.63 -14.34
CA TYR A 279 -3.68 8.75 -13.43
C TYR A 279 -2.28 8.60 -12.81
N LEU A 280 -1.42 9.60 -12.95
CA LEU A 280 -0.13 9.63 -12.24
C LEU A 280 -0.21 10.62 -11.09
N CYS A 281 0.10 10.09 -9.91
CA CYS A 281 0.19 10.74 -8.62
C CYS A 281 1.46 11.60 -8.55
N ALA A 282 1.42 12.60 -7.69
CA ALA A 282 2.47 13.56 -7.35
C ALA A 282 3.88 12.96 -7.23
N ARG A 283 4.93 13.70 -7.61
CA ARG A 283 6.32 13.30 -7.44
C ARG A 283 6.95 14.07 -6.28
N CYS A 284 6.79 13.61 -5.03
CA CYS A 284 7.56 14.20 -3.94
C CYS A 284 9.07 13.91 -4.13
N THR A 285 9.87 14.95 -4.37
CA THR A 285 11.31 14.86 -4.66
C THR A 285 12.18 14.71 -3.41
N HIS A 286 11.60 14.76 -2.20
CA HIS A 286 12.32 14.59 -0.93
C HIS A 286 11.94 13.27 -0.22
N PRO A 287 12.85 12.28 -0.14
CA PRO A 287 12.63 11.08 0.66
C PRO A 287 12.69 11.41 2.15
N GLY A 288 11.65 11.07 2.91
CA GLY A 288 11.76 10.90 4.37
C GLY A 288 10.75 11.62 5.25
N ASP A 289 9.99 12.59 4.75
CA ASP A 289 9.38 13.60 5.62
C ASP A 289 7.94 13.99 5.21
N VAL A 290 7.05 13.00 5.15
CA VAL A 290 5.60 13.21 5.03
C VAL A 290 4.98 13.13 6.43
N CYS A 291 4.52 14.26 6.97
CA CYS A 291 3.82 14.33 8.25
C CYS A 291 2.31 14.35 8.03
N TYR A 292 1.55 13.51 8.72
CA TYR A 292 0.09 13.49 8.64
C TYR A 292 -0.53 14.22 9.84
N LEU A 293 -1.31 15.27 9.55
CA LEU A 293 -2.19 15.94 10.51
C LEU A 293 -3.60 15.37 10.34
N ASN A 294 -4.19 14.88 11.43
CA ASN A 294 -5.57 14.42 11.50
C ASN A 294 -6.44 15.62 11.92
N ASP A 295 -7.09 16.31 10.98
CA ASP A 295 -7.90 17.50 11.25
C ASP A 295 -9.35 17.30 10.79
N THR A 296 -10.28 17.50 11.71
CA THR A 296 -11.73 17.27 11.57
C THR A 296 -12.47 18.40 10.84
N GLN A 297 -11.80 19.49 10.45
CA GLN A 297 -12.45 20.68 9.86
C GLN A 297 -12.51 20.70 8.32
N PHE A 298 -11.94 19.70 7.64
CA PHE A 298 -12.12 19.53 6.20
C PHE A 298 -13.04 18.34 5.93
N THR A 299 -13.98 18.49 4.99
CA THR A 299 -14.56 17.32 4.29
C THR A 299 -13.39 16.61 3.64
N ASN A 300 -12.97 15.56 4.31
CA ASN A 300 -11.91 14.71 3.89
C ASN A 300 -12.20 14.17 2.47
N PRO A 301 -11.49 14.62 1.41
CA PRO A 301 -11.67 14.09 0.07
C PRO A 301 -11.07 12.69 -0.11
N TRP A 302 -10.52 12.05 0.93
CA TRP A 302 -10.15 10.61 0.90
C TRP A 302 -11.37 9.72 0.56
N ASN A 303 -12.60 10.25 0.69
CA ASN A 303 -13.86 9.59 0.25
C ASN A 303 -14.32 9.96 -1.17
N ASP A 304 -13.60 10.84 -1.90
CA ASP A 304 -13.91 11.19 -3.29
C ASP A 304 -12.80 10.69 -4.24
N PRO A 305 -13.05 9.64 -5.04
CA PRO A 305 -12.06 8.97 -5.87
C PRO A 305 -11.59 9.88 -7.01
N GLY A 306 -10.54 10.65 -6.77
CA GLY A 306 -9.95 11.52 -7.81
C GLY A 306 -8.92 12.55 -7.33
N THR A 307 -8.72 12.69 -6.03
CA THR A 307 -7.93 13.81 -5.47
C THR A 307 -6.53 13.37 -5.04
N PRO A 308 -5.46 13.66 -5.81
CA PRO A 308 -4.08 13.45 -5.34
C PRO A 308 -3.78 14.41 -4.18
N CYS A 309 -3.18 13.86 -3.12
CA CYS A 309 -2.73 14.57 -1.92
C CYS A 309 -1.19 14.65 -1.88
N LEU A 310 -0.67 15.82 -1.50
CA LEU A 310 0.72 16.03 -1.08
C LEU A 310 0.75 16.57 0.36
N THR A 311 1.60 16.03 1.23
CA THR A 311 1.95 16.58 2.55
C THR A 311 3.46 16.71 2.68
N TRP A 312 3.97 17.80 3.29
CA TRP A 312 5.41 18.02 3.50
C TRP A 312 5.75 18.55 4.91
N LEU A 313 6.98 18.28 5.37
CA LEU A 313 7.54 18.85 6.60
C LEU A 313 8.23 20.21 6.38
N LYS A 314 8.31 20.97 7.48
CA LYS A 314 8.95 22.28 7.58
C LYS A 314 10.36 22.29 6.96
N PRO A 315 10.69 23.24 6.07
CA PRO A 315 12.05 23.43 5.58
C PRO A 315 13.05 23.72 6.71
N ASP A 316 14.32 23.38 6.50
CA ASP A 316 15.42 24.04 7.23
C ASP A 316 15.26 25.56 7.09
N SER A 317 15.39 26.31 8.19
CA SER A 317 15.16 27.76 8.19
C SER A 317 15.92 28.45 7.06
N GLY A 318 15.20 29.13 6.16
CA GLY A 318 15.77 29.89 5.05
C GLY A 318 16.02 29.12 3.75
N LYS A 319 15.58 27.86 3.62
CA LYS A 319 15.59 27.12 2.34
C LYS A 319 14.19 27.05 1.73
N GLU A 320 14.09 27.35 0.43
CA GLU A 320 12.88 27.13 -0.37
C GLU A 320 12.78 25.63 -0.70
N ILE A 321 11.61 25.02 -0.50
CA ILE A 321 11.32 23.65 -0.96
C ILE A 321 10.56 23.74 -2.28
N GLU A 322 11.02 23.00 -3.30
CA GLU A 322 10.27 22.76 -4.56
C GLU A 322 9.57 21.41 -4.47
N LEU A 323 8.25 21.42 -4.57
CA LEU A 323 7.43 20.22 -4.72
C LEU A 323 6.96 20.12 -6.16
N ASP A 324 7.27 19.02 -6.83
CA ASP A 324 6.90 18.79 -8.22
C ASP A 324 5.75 17.77 -8.31
N TRP A 325 4.66 18.17 -8.93
CA TRP A 325 3.53 17.31 -9.20
C TRP A 325 3.34 17.20 -10.70
N SER A 326 3.09 15.98 -11.22
CA SER A 326 2.74 15.83 -12.63
C SER A 326 1.56 14.88 -12.82
N MET A 327 0.65 15.22 -13.74
CA MET A 327 -0.46 14.39 -14.18
C MET A 327 -0.45 14.25 -15.69
N ARG A 328 -0.62 13.03 -16.17
CA ARG A 328 -0.77 12.76 -17.60
C ARG A 328 -2.24 12.85 -18.00
N LEU A 329 -2.55 13.68 -18.99
CA LEU A 329 -3.82 13.69 -19.69
C LEU A 329 -3.80 12.63 -20.81
N PRO A 330 -4.70 11.64 -20.80
CA PRO A 330 -4.69 10.53 -21.77
C PRO A 330 -5.21 10.95 -23.16
N SER A 331 -5.86 12.09 -23.29
CA SER A 331 -6.49 12.60 -24.50
C SER A 331 -6.53 14.12 -24.52
N ASP A 332 -6.70 14.69 -25.71
CA ASP A 332 -6.89 16.13 -25.88
C ASP A 332 -8.26 16.55 -25.35
N ILE A 333 -8.29 17.52 -24.42
CA ILE A 333 -9.50 18.04 -23.79
C ILE A 333 -9.63 19.56 -23.98
N SER A 334 -8.96 20.11 -25.01
CA SER A 334 -8.90 21.54 -25.32
C SER A 334 -10.25 22.20 -25.59
N ASN A 335 -11.28 21.42 -25.88
CA ASN A 335 -12.62 21.93 -26.21
C ASN A 335 -13.42 22.41 -24.99
N ILE A 336 -12.92 22.23 -23.76
CA ILE A 336 -13.61 22.61 -22.53
C ILE A 336 -12.63 23.44 -21.68
N PRO A 337 -13.05 24.57 -21.09
CA PRO A 337 -12.25 25.27 -20.10
C PRO A 337 -12.07 24.41 -18.85
N HIS A 338 -10.83 24.18 -18.44
CA HIS A 338 -10.52 23.43 -17.22
C HIS A 338 -10.02 24.35 -16.12
N SER A 339 -10.35 24.02 -14.89
CA SER A 339 -9.79 24.62 -13.68
C SER A 339 -9.17 23.53 -12.81
N LEU A 340 -8.03 23.84 -12.19
CA LEU A 340 -7.48 23.06 -11.09
C LEU A 340 -7.80 23.79 -9.80
N THR A 341 -8.46 23.10 -8.88
CA THR A 341 -8.67 23.60 -7.53
C THR A 341 -7.58 23.06 -6.63
N PHE A 342 -6.83 23.92 -5.95
CA PHE A 342 -5.81 23.54 -4.98
C PHE A 342 -6.29 23.86 -3.56
N GLN A 343 -6.42 22.87 -2.69
CA GLN A 343 -6.67 23.13 -1.26
C GLN A 343 -5.34 23.19 -0.51
N ILE A 344 -4.99 24.37 0.01
CA ILE A 344 -3.66 24.68 0.53
C ILE A 344 -3.75 25.11 1.98
N ARG A 345 -2.89 24.52 2.83
CA ARG A 345 -2.57 25.04 4.16
C ARG A 345 -1.11 25.46 4.20
N SER A 346 -0.80 26.55 4.87
CA SER A 346 0.59 27.00 5.00
C SER A 346 0.76 27.98 6.15
N LEU A 347 1.90 27.89 6.84
CA LEU A 347 2.33 28.91 7.80
C LEU A 347 3.12 30.05 7.13
N GLY A 348 3.62 29.84 5.92
CA GLY A 348 4.35 30.82 5.12
C GLY A 348 3.74 31.07 3.75
N ASN A 349 4.31 32.00 2.99
CA ASN A 349 3.89 32.24 1.62
C ASN A 349 4.17 31.03 0.74
N ILE A 350 3.25 30.73 -0.16
CA ILE A 350 3.41 29.71 -1.20
C ILE A 350 3.40 30.38 -2.56
N ARG A 351 4.39 30.05 -3.39
CA ARG A 351 4.36 30.33 -4.82
C ARG A 351 3.99 29.04 -5.55
N LEU A 352 2.86 29.05 -6.22
CA LEU A 352 2.35 27.95 -7.03
C LEU A 352 2.58 28.27 -8.50
N GLU A 353 3.26 27.38 -9.23
CA GLU A 353 3.47 27.46 -10.66
C GLU A 353 2.82 26.25 -11.35
N VAL A 354 1.99 26.46 -12.37
CA VAL A 354 1.33 25.39 -13.13
C VAL A 354 1.67 25.53 -14.61
N SER A 355 2.27 24.49 -15.18
CA SER A 355 2.54 24.35 -16.61
C SER A 355 1.78 23.17 -17.19
N ALA A 356 1.27 23.31 -18.41
CA ALA A 356 0.56 22.24 -19.09
C ALA A 356 0.67 22.37 -20.61
N PRO A 357 0.65 21.26 -21.36
CA PRO A 357 0.50 21.27 -22.81
C PRO A 357 -0.79 22.00 -23.22
N GLY A 358 -0.64 23.01 -24.08
CA GLY A 358 -1.75 23.88 -24.50
C GLY A 358 -1.82 25.22 -23.75
N LEU A 359 -1.18 25.35 -22.58
CA LEU A 359 -1.00 26.65 -21.93
C LEU A 359 0.04 27.47 -22.68
N LYS A 360 -0.32 28.71 -23.07
CA LYS A 360 0.63 29.65 -23.70
C LYS A 360 1.75 30.09 -22.75
N ASN A 361 1.46 30.17 -21.46
CA ASN A 361 2.40 30.56 -20.41
C ASN A 361 2.12 29.74 -19.15
N THR A 362 3.16 29.46 -18.35
CA THR A 362 3.03 28.94 -16.99
C THR A 362 2.18 29.89 -16.15
N VAL A 363 1.15 29.37 -15.47
CA VAL A 363 0.33 30.15 -14.54
C VAL A 363 1.06 30.21 -13.21
N LYS A 364 1.25 31.42 -12.67
CA LYS A 364 1.91 31.64 -11.37
C LYS A 364 0.94 32.30 -10.41
N LYS A 365 0.90 31.83 -9.16
CA LYS A 365 0.03 32.36 -8.12
C LYS A 365 0.75 32.40 -6.78
N GLU A 366 0.81 33.58 -6.19
CA GLU A 366 1.24 33.78 -4.81
C GLU A 366 0.04 33.56 -3.89
N ILE A 367 0.26 32.78 -2.84
CA ILE A 367 -0.78 32.37 -1.90
C ILE A 367 -0.28 32.75 -0.51
N SER A 368 -1.01 33.66 0.12
CA SER A 368 -0.71 34.10 1.48
C SER A 368 -0.83 32.95 2.47
N PRO A 369 -0.16 33.04 3.63
CA PRO A 369 -0.24 32.01 4.66
C PRO A 369 -1.69 31.78 5.06
N SER A 370 -2.09 30.52 5.13
CA SER A 370 -3.42 30.11 5.61
C SER A 370 -3.27 28.86 6.46
N PRO A 371 -3.08 29.00 7.78
CA PRO A 371 -3.02 27.87 8.71
C PRO A 371 -4.33 27.06 8.72
N GLU A 372 -5.46 27.77 8.59
CA GLU A 372 -6.80 27.19 8.57
C GLU A 372 -7.11 26.47 7.25
N GLY A 373 -6.45 26.88 6.17
CA GLY A 373 -6.58 26.33 4.82
C GLY A 373 -7.36 27.22 3.87
N ILE A 374 -7.03 27.17 2.59
CA ILE A 374 -7.63 27.96 1.52
C ILE A 374 -7.83 27.11 0.28
N SER A 375 -8.93 27.29 -0.44
CA SER A 375 -9.11 26.74 -1.78
C SER A 375 -8.69 27.77 -2.82
N VAL A 376 -7.86 27.36 -3.76
CA VAL A 376 -7.26 28.21 -4.77
C VAL A 376 -7.54 27.62 -6.13
N ASP A 377 -8.44 28.25 -6.87
CA ASP A 377 -8.71 27.86 -8.25
C ASP A 377 -7.70 28.50 -9.19
N ILE A 378 -7.22 27.69 -10.13
CA ILE A 378 -6.36 28.07 -11.25
C ILE A 378 -7.04 27.65 -12.53
N GLY A 379 -7.49 28.62 -13.33
CA GLY A 379 -7.92 28.36 -14.70
C GLY A 379 -6.72 27.94 -15.55
N ILE A 380 -6.79 26.77 -16.18
CA ILE A 380 -5.69 26.20 -16.97
C ILE A 380 -5.97 26.13 -18.47
N GLY A 381 -7.00 26.84 -18.95
CA GLY A 381 -7.27 27.01 -20.38
C GLY A 381 -7.50 25.68 -21.12
N PRO A 382 -7.43 25.69 -22.46
CA PRO A 382 -7.53 24.47 -23.26
C PRO A 382 -6.27 23.61 -23.09
N LEU A 383 -6.45 22.33 -22.75
CA LEU A 383 -5.35 21.38 -22.52
C LEU A 383 -5.28 20.33 -23.62
N THR A 384 -4.10 20.12 -24.17
CA THR A 384 -3.84 19.02 -25.12
C THR A 384 -3.28 17.80 -24.37
N ALA A 385 -3.30 16.63 -25.02
CA ALA A 385 -2.71 15.41 -24.45
C ALA A 385 -1.24 15.64 -24.05
N GLY A 386 -0.86 15.20 -22.84
CA GLY A 386 0.50 15.35 -22.29
C GLY A 386 0.51 15.54 -20.78
N TYR A 387 1.62 16.03 -20.21
CA TYR A 387 1.80 16.15 -18.76
C TYR A 387 1.51 17.57 -18.26
N ILE A 388 0.52 17.71 -17.38
CA ILE A 388 0.40 18.90 -16.53
C ILE A 388 1.43 18.77 -15.42
N GLU A 389 2.19 19.83 -15.17
CA GLU A 389 3.13 19.95 -14.05
C GLU A 389 2.68 21.09 -13.14
N ALA A 390 2.67 20.86 -11.82
CA ALA A 390 2.41 21.87 -10.81
C ALA A 390 3.56 21.87 -9.82
N LYS A 391 4.21 23.02 -9.66
CA LYS A 391 5.33 23.24 -8.75
C LYS A 391 4.90 24.14 -7.60
N LEU A 392 5.14 23.70 -6.37
CA LEU A 392 4.92 24.51 -5.19
C LEU A 392 6.25 24.87 -4.54
N TYR A 393 6.42 26.16 -4.28
CA TYR A 393 7.56 26.72 -3.60
C TYR A 393 7.10 27.28 -2.26
N SER A 394 7.72 26.85 -1.15
CA SER A 394 7.44 27.37 0.19
C SER A 394 8.73 27.68 0.94
N THR A 395 8.75 28.80 1.64
CA THR A 395 9.88 29.26 2.47
C THR A 395 9.67 29.00 3.96
N GLU A 396 8.42 28.84 4.43
CA GLU A 396 8.08 28.54 5.82
C GLU A 396 6.81 27.68 5.91
N GLY A 397 6.84 26.65 6.77
CA GLY A 397 5.64 25.90 7.17
C GLY A 397 5.44 24.53 6.56
N TRP A 398 4.37 23.88 7.00
CA TRP A 398 3.81 22.63 6.49
C TRP A 398 2.58 22.96 5.64
N GLY A 399 2.32 22.16 4.61
CA GLY A 399 1.15 22.34 3.78
C GLY A 399 0.63 21.07 3.15
N TYR A 400 -0.64 21.14 2.75
CA TYR A 400 -1.33 20.09 2.02
C TYR A 400 -1.77 20.64 0.65
N VAL A 401 -1.84 19.78 -0.37
CA VAL A 401 -2.48 20.10 -1.64
C VAL A 401 -3.44 18.98 -1.99
N ALA A 402 -4.73 19.27 -2.06
CA ALA A 402 -5.72 18.46 -2.79
C ALA A 402 -6.01 19.09 -4.13
N MET A 403 -6.16 18.26 -5.17
CA MET A 403 -6.63 18.70 -6.47
C MET A 403 -7.96 18.05 -6.85
N ALA A 404 -8.99 18.86 -7.06
CA ALA A 404 -10.20 18.42 -7.75
C ALA A 404 -10.07 18.78 -9.23
N VAL A 405 -10.07 17.76 -10.11
CA VAL A 405 -10.29 17.98 -11.54
C VAL A 405 -11.78 17.75 -11.78
N PRO A 406 -12.56 18.75 -12.23
CA PRO A 406 -13.89 18.49 -12.73
C PRO A 406 -13.76 17.77 -14.09
N LEU A 407 -13.45 16.47 -14.05
CA LEU A 407 -13.68 15.61 -15.20
C LEU A 407 -15.18 15.42 -15.29
N ASN A 408 -15.87 16.34 -15.97
CA ASN A 408 -17.23 16.09 -16.44
C ASN A 408 -17.15 14.90 -17.39
N HIS A 409 -17.25 13.69 -16.84
CA HIS A 409 -17.56 12.51 -17.63
C HIS A 409 -18.97 12.71 -18.18
N PRO A 410 -19.20 12.59 -19.49
CA PRO A 410 -20.52 12.20 -19.95
C PRO A 410 -20.76 10.80 -19.37
N THR A 411 -21.48 10.74 -18.25
CA THR A 411 -21.93 9.51 -17.61
C THR A 411 -22.92 8.82 -18.55
N GLY A 412 -22.38 8.04 -19.47
CA GLY A 412 -23.12 7.22 -20.44
C GLY A 412 -22.88 5.72 -20.27
N LEU A 413 -22.42 5.28 -19.08
CA LEU A 413 -22.34 3.87 -18.72
C LEU A 413 -22.97 3.69 -17.35
N GLU A 414 -24.22 3.25 -17.36
CA GLU A 414 -24.88 2.63 -16.22
C GLU A 414 -24.07 1.41 -15.75
N LEU A 415 -23.87 1.31 -14.44
CA LEU A 415 -23.60 0.07 -13.72
C LEU A 415 -24.63 -0.06 -12.60
#